data_AF-A0ABD5ECQ7-F1
#
_entry.id   AF-A0ABD5ECQ7-F1
#
_cell.length_a   1.000
_cell.length_b   1.000
_cell.length_c   1.000
_cell.angle_alpha   90.00
_cell.angle_beta   90.00
_cell.angle_gamma   90.00
#
_symmetry.space_group_name_H-M   'P 1'
#
loop_
_entity.id
_entity.type
_entity.pdbx_description
1 polymer ?
#
loop_
_entity_poly.entity_id
_entity_poly.type
_entity_poly.pdbx_seq_one_letter_code
_entity_poly.pdbx_strand_id
1 'polypeptide(L)'
;MRRLRALLCGAAASALAAAGLTALLPASASGAESATLDKRWYAAAPYLMPLDNDPPSATAIMDASGLKAFQLAFVLAPNGGGCSPTWDGTAPVSSDTAVGSVISAIRAKGGDVSVSIGGYGGTKLGQTCSDAASTAAAYQQVITKYQLKAIDFDLEEPEYENTAAIAREIGAAKILQKNNPGLYVSVTTAGTADGTGWFGKQMLNEAKAQGFTPDNFSIMPFDGGFNGAASQTAALTAFNGVLRSTFGWSEATAYAHEGFSGMNGRSDTGEYFSQADFQTVLDYTTTHGMARFTFWSLNRDRQCSPADNGGRTSGTCSSVPQSAWDFAKFSVKFAGATPPTNPPTDPTDPPTDPGTGQCTAGAWSAGAVYVKGDKVTQDGHTWEAKWWTTNEKPGTTGEWGVWQDDGPC
;
A
#
# COMPACT_ATOMS: atom_id res chain seq x y z
N MET A 1 -21.07 74.23 25.30
CA MET A 1 -20.44 75.34 26.03
C MET A 1 -19.80 74.81 27.32
N ARG A 2 -18.48 75.03 27.50
CA ARG A 2 -17.70 75.02 28.77
C ARG A 2 -17.69 73.72 29.60
N ARG A 3 -16.64 73.30 30.32
CA ARG A 3 -15.23 73.64 30.60
C ARG A 3 -14.69 72.45 31.45
N LEU A 4 -13.56 71.84 31.09
CA LEU A 4 -12.24 71.87 31.75
C LEU A 4 -12.11 71.37 33.22
N ARG A 5 -11.20 70.37 33.38
CA ARG A 5 -10.14 70.19 34.42
C ARG A 5 -10.60 69.83 35.87
N ALA A 6 -9.89 69.09 36.74
CA ALA A 6 -8.50 68.61 36.82
C ALA A 6 -8.29 67.65 38.04
N LEU A 7 -7.27 66.77 37.92
CA LEU A 7 -6.16 66.44 38.85
C LEU A 7 -6.38 65.76 40.25
N LEU A 8 -5.75 64.57 40.34
CA LEU A 8 -4.77 64.04 41.33
C LEU A 8 -5.10 63.48 42.74
N CYS A 9 -4.18 62.57 43.11
CA CYS A 9 -3.87 61.90 44.39
C CYS A 9 -4.66 60.60 44.64
N GLY A 10 -4.07 59.43 44.87
CA GLY A 10 -2.70 59.07 45.24
C GLY A 10 -2.69 58.33 46.58
N ALA A 11 -2.37 57.03 46.52
CA ALA A 11 -1.97 56.09 47.60
C ALA A 11 -3.05 55.48 48.52
N ALA A 12 -3.19 54.15 48.44
CA ALA A 12 -2.80 53.24 49.53
C ALA A 12 -2.91 51.78 49.05
N ALA A 13 -1.79 51.06 49.07
CA ALA A 13 -1.72 49.61 48.90
C ALA A 13 -1.83 48.93 50.26
N SER A 14 -2.53 47.80 50.35
CA SER A 14 -2.29 46.74 51.34
C SER A 14 -2.98 45.45 50.88
N ALA A 15 -2.15 44.42 50.71
CA ALA A 15 -2.48 43.12 50.17
C ALA A 15 -3.30 42.24 51.13
N LEU A 16 -4.19 41.41 50.57
CA LEU A 16 -4.60 40.15 51.20
C LEU A 16 -4.41 39.02 50.19
N ALA A 17 -3.65 38.02 50.65
CA ALA A 17 -3.34 36.79 49.94
C ALA A 17 -4.60 35.94 49.74
N ALA A 18 -4.87 35.54 48.50
CA ALA A 18 -5.78 34.46 48.17
C ALA A 18 -4.94 33.30 47.61
N ALA A 19 -4.95 32.18 48.32
CA ALA A 19 -4.35 30.93 47.88
C ALA A 19 -5.00 30.50 46.55
N GLY A 20 -4.20 30.46 45.49
CA GLY A 20 -4.63 29.98 44.18
C GLY A 20 -4.78 28.46 44.20
N LEU A 21 -6.01 27.97 44.10
CA LEU A 21 -6.27 26.64 43.56
C LEU A 21 -6.02 26.71 42.05
N THR A 22 -4.82 26.33 41.60
CA THR A 22 -4.60 26.00 40.19
C THR A 22 -5.30 24.69 39.89
N ALA A 23 -6.52 24.77 39.33
CA ALA A 23 -7.12 23.65 38.64
C ALA A 23 -6.23 23.33 37.43
N LEU A 24 -5.48 22.23 37.52
CA LEU A 24 -4.84 21.58 36.39
C LEU A 24 -5.98 21.05 35.49
N LEU A 25 -6.39 21.86 34.52
CA LEU A 25 -7.11 21.35 33.37
C LEU A 25 -6.18 20.35 32.68
N PRO A 26 -6.61 19.10 32.39
CA PRO A 26 -5.83 18.27 31.50
C PRO A 26 -5.75 19.02 30.17
N ALA A 27 -4.53 19.34 29.75
CA ALA A 27 -4.29 19.73 28.38
C ALA A 27 -4.82 18.58 27.53
N SER A 28 -5.97 18.79 26.88
CA SER A 28 -6.42 17.95 25.80
C SER A 28 -5.22 17.86 24.87
N ALA A 29 -4.64 16.66 24.75
CA ALA A 29 -3.71 16.36 23.69
C ALA A 29 -4.45 16.74 22.40
N SER A 30 -4.08 17.88 21.82
CA SER A 30 -4.45 18.22 20.46
C SER A 30 -4.04 17.00 19.66
N GLY A 31 -5.03 16.25 19.18
CA GLY A 31 -4.79 15.09 18.34
C GLY A 31 -3.78 15.52 17.29
N ALA A 32 -2.65 14.83 17.23
CA ALA A 32 -1.74 15.01 16.12
C ALA A 32 -2.59 14.72 14.88
N GLU A 33 -2.98 15.76 14.15
CA GLU A 33 -3.40 15.60 12.77
C GLU A 33 -2.23 14.87 12.13
N SER A 34 -2.42 13.59 11.79
CA SER A 34 -1.43 12.84 11.06
C SER A 34 -1.16 13.65 9.80
N ALA A 35 0.02 14.25 9.72
CA ALA A 35 0.40 15.08 8.57
C ALA A 35 0.13 14.25 7.31
N THR A 36 -0.74 14.76 6.44
CA THR A 36 -1.08 14.09 5.19
C THR A 36 0.20 13.79 4.44
N LEU A 37 0.40 12.53 4.04
CA LEU A 37 1.58 12.19 3.26
C LEU A 37 1.62 13.03 1.98
N ASP A 38 2.83 13.38 1.57
CA ASP A 38 3.04 14.00 0.27
C ASP A 38 2.47 13.10 -0.84
N LYS A 39 1.91 13.71 -1.90
CA LYS A 39 1.34 12.98 -3.04
C LYS A 39 2.32 11.98 -3.65
N ARG A 40 3.62 12.25 -3.60
CA ARG A 40 4.68 11.35 -4.07
C ARG A 40 4.68 10.01 -3.35
N TRP A 41 4.25 9.95 -2.08
CA TRP A 41 4.11 8.67 -1.39
C TRP A 41 2.98 7.83 -1.97
N TYR A 42 1.80 8.41 -2.24
CA TYR A 42 0.71 7.68 -2.90
C TYR A 42 1.08 7.27 -4.34
N ALA A 43 1.85 8.11 -5.04
CA ALA A 43 2.44 7.79 -6.34
C ALA A 43 3.54 6.71 -6.29
N ALA A 44 4.08 6.42 -5.11
CA ALA A 44 5.11 5.40 -4.93
C ALA A 44 4.57 4.09 -4.34
N ALA A 45 3.28 4.03 -3.97
CA ALA A 45 2.72 2.99 -3.12
C ALA A 45 2.64 1.63 -3.85
N PRO A 46 3.47 0.62 -3.49
CA PRO A 46 3.39 -0.72 -4.06
C PRO A 46 2.16 -1.48 -3.55
N TYR A 47 1.71 -2.46 -4.34
CA TYR A 47 0.53 -3.23 -4.02
C TYR A 47 0.76 -4.15 -2.82
N LEU A 48 -0.21 -4.21 -1.92
CA LEU A 48 -0.31 -5.17 -0.81
C LEU A 48 -1.69 -5.82 -0.86
N MET A 49 -1.74 -7.14 -0.87
CA MET A 49 -2.97 -7.91 -0.72
C MET A 49 -3.10 -8.31 0.75
N PRO A 50 -3.84 -7.58 1.60
CA PRO A 50 -3.87 -7.86 3.04
C PRO A 50 -4.64 -9.13 3.42
N LEU A 51 -5.39 -9.73 2.49
CA LEU A 51 -6.26 -10.88 2.74
C LEU A 51 -5.87 -12.13 1.94
N ASP A 52 -4.80 -12.06 1.13
CA ASP A 52 -4.40 -13.13 0.23
C ASP A 52 -2.88 -13.25 0.14
N ASN A 53 -2.39 -14.39 -0.34
CA ASN A 53 -0.99 -14.63 -0.67
C ASN A 53 -0.03 -14.33 0.49
N ASP A 54 -0.27 -14.94 1.66
CA ASP A 54 0.60 -14.86 2.84
C ASP A 54 1.06 -13.41 3.14
N PRO A 55 0.12 -12.51 3.49
CA PRO A 55 0.40 -11.10 3.61
C PRO A 55 1.45 -10.82 4.70
N PRO A 56 2.53 -10.11 4.36
CA PRO A 56 3.48 -9.68 5.37
C PRO A 56 2.88 -8.60 6.29
N SER A 57 3.44 -8.47 7.48
CA SER A 57 3.16 -7.33 8.35
C SER A 57 3.59 -6.04 7.65
N ALA A 58 2.61 -5.19 7.29
CA ALA A 58 2.87 -3.88 6.70
C ALA A 58 3.81 -3.05 7.58
N THR A 59 3.64 -3.10 8.90
CA THR A 59 4.51 -2.37 9.84
C THR A 59 5.95 -2.88 9.88
N ALA A 60 6.18 -4.17 9.58
CA ALA A 60 7.53 -4.73 9.45
C ALA A 60 8.19 -4.28 8.14
N ILE A 61 7.42 -4.22 7.04
CA ILE A 61 7.89 -3.63 5.78
C ILE A 61 8.31 -2.17 6.00
N MET A 62 7.51 -1.38 6.72
CA MET A 62 7.83 0.02 7.02
C MET A 62 9.16 0.16 7.76
N ASP A 63 9.42 -0.68 8.76
CA ASP A 63 10.68 -0.65 9.53
C ASP A 63 11.88 -1.05 8.67
N ALA A 64 11.71 -2.07 7.85
CA ALA A 64 12.76 -2.64 7.01
C ALA A 64 13.15 -1.74 5.82
N SER A 65 12.17 -1.08 5.20
CA SER A 65 12.36 -0.37 3.94
C SER A 65 12.26 1.14 4.06
N GLY A 66 11.61 1.66 5.10
CA GLY A 66 11.22 3.06 5.21
C GLY A 66 9.95 3.43 4.41
N LEU A 67 9.25 2.45 3.83
CA LEU A 67 8.00 2.67 3.09
C LEU A 67 6.93 3.31 3.98
N LYS A 68 6.19 4.28 3.44
CA LYS A 68 5.10 4.97 4.15
C LYS A 68 3.73 4.84 3.50
N ALA A 69 3.64 4.42 2.25
CA ALA A 69 2.36 4.27 1.56
C ALA A 69 2.23 2.89 0.92
N PHE A 70 1.02 2.34 1.00
CA PHE A 70 0.66 1.01 0.49
C PHE A 70 -0.57 1.13 -0.39
N GLN A 71 -0.63 0.37 -1.48
CA GLN A 71 -1.83 0.26 -2.30
C GLN A 71 -2.54 -1.05 -2.01
N LEU A 72 -3.67 -0.99 -1.31
CA LEU A 72 -4.39 -2.19 -0.88
C LEU A 72 -5.27 -2.74 -2.00
N ALA A 73 -5.06 -4.01 -2.34
CA ALA A 73 -5.72 -4.73 -3.42
C ALA A 73 -6.61 -5.87 -2.87
N PHE A 74 -7.81 -6.15 -3.40
CA PHE A 74 -8.61 -5.31 -4.32
C PHE A 74 -10.04 -5.10 -3.81
N VAL A 75 -10.61 -3.94 -4.14
CA VAL A 75 -12.06 -3.72 -4.05
C VAL A 75 -12.73 -4.18 -5.33
N LEU A 76 -13.74 -5.04 -5.17
CA LEU A 76 -14.53 -5.66 -6.23
C LEU A 76 -16.04 -5.57 -5.93
N ALA A 77 -16.86 -5.89 -6.92
CA ALA A 77 -18.27 -6.19 -6.72
C ALA A 77 -18.43 -7.55 -5.99
N PRO A 78 -19.55 -7.79 -5.29
CA PRO A 78 -19.76 -9.07 -4.62
C PRO A 78 -19.78 -10.22 -5.64
N ASN A 79 -19.27 -11.38 -5.23
CA ASN A 79 -19.42 -12.61 -6.00
C ASN A 79 -20.91 -12.89 -6.23
N GLY A 80 -21.31 -13.04 -7.49
CA GLY A 80 -22.72 -13.14 -7.88
C GLY A 80 -23.36 -11.81 -8.32
N GLY A 81 -22.60 -10.72 -8.30
CA GLY A 81 -23.02 -9.41 -8.80
C GLY A 81 -23.64 -8.50 -7.73
N GLY A 82 -23.87 -7.25 -8.11
CA GLY A 82 -24.36 -6.18 -7.23
C GLY A 82 -23.47 -4.94 -7.29
N CYS A 83 -23.98 -3.83 -6.74
CA CYS A 83 -23.31 -2.53 -6.77
C CYS A 83 -22.91 -2.08 -5.35
N SER A 84 -22.16 -2.93 -4.64
CA SER A 84 -21.64 -2.63 -3.30
C SER A 84 -20.18 -3.10 -3.19
N PRO A 85 -19.28 -2.30 -2.60
CA PRO A 85 -17.87 -2.66 -2.54
C PRO A 85 -17.61 -3.81 -1.55
N THR A 86 -16.81 -4.77 -2.00
CA THR A 86 -16.30 -5.89 -1.21
C THR A 86 -14.80 -6.00 -1.38
N TRP A 87 -14.09 -6.48 -0.36
CA TRP A 87 -12.74 -6.99 -0.53
C TRP A 87 -12.80 -8.36 -1.20
N ASP A 88 -12.06 -8.50 -2.29
CA ASP A 88 -11.87 -9.74 -3.06
C ASP A 88 -13.18 -10.44 -3.47
N GLY A 89 -14.26 -9.66 -3.65
CA GLY A 89 -15.59 -10.18 -4.01
C GLY A 89 -16.36 -10.85 -2.87
N THR A 90 -15.78 -10.95 -1.67
CA THR A 90 -16.29 -11.82 -0.60
C THR A 90 -16.73 -11.07 0.65
N ALA A 91 -15.92 -10.12 1.13
CA ALA A 91 -16.15 -9.45 2.40
C ALA A 91 -16.66 -8.01 2.21
N PRO A 92 -17.85 -7.62 2.69
CA PRO A 92 -18.35 -6.26 2.53
C PRO A 92 -17.46 -5.22 3.20
N VAL A 93 -17.10 -4.15 2.47
CA VAL A 93 -16.29 -3.05 2.99
C VAL A 93 -16.99 -2.32 4.15
N SER A 94 -18.31 -2.27 4.14
CA SER A 94 -19.10 -1.60 5.19
C SER A 94 -18.84 -2.18 6.58
N SER A 95 -18.76 -3.50 6.69
CA SER A 95 -18.51 -4.25 7.92
C SER A 95 -17.06 -4.64 8.13
N ASP A 96 -16.14 -4.23 7.25
CA ASP A 96 -14.73 -4.61 7.36
C ASP A 96 -14.10 -4.12 8.69
N THR A 97 -13.33 -5.03 9.28
CA THR A 97 -12.45 -4.80 10.42
C THR A 97 -11.02 -5.29 10.17
N ALA A 98 -10.82 -6.26 9.26
CA ALA A 98 -9.53 -6.87 9.00
C ALA A 98 -8.60 -5.89 8.27
N VAL A 99 -9.06 -5.34 7.14
CA VAL A 99 -8.27 -4.36 6.39
C VAL A 99 -8.18 -3.04 7.15
N GLY A 100 -9.25 -2.64 7.83
CA GLY A 100 -9.26 -1.50 8.75
C GLY A 100 -8.18 -1.58 9.84
N SER A 101 -7.88 -2.78 10.35
CA SER A 101 -6.81 -2.99 11.34
C SER A 101 -5.42 -2.80 10.72
N VAL A 102 -5.19 -3.30 9.50
CA VAL A 102 -3.95 -3.07 8.74
C VAL A 102 -3.73 -1.58 8.48
N ILE A 103 -4.77 -0.87 8.03
CA ILE A 103 -4.72 0.59 7.78
C ILE A 103 -4.40 1.34 9.08
N SER A 104 -5.02 0.96 10.19
CA SER A 104 -4.77 1.58 11.49
C SER A 104 -3.33 1.40 11.95
N ALA A 105 -2.76 0.20 11.75
CA ALA A 105 -1.36 -0.08 12.09
C ALA A 105 -0.38 0.72 11.22
N ILE A 106 -0.64 0.84 9.91
CA ILE A 106 0.15 1.67 8.99
C ILE A 106 0.14 3.13 9.45
N ARG A 107 -1.06 3.68 9.73
CA ARG A 107 -1.23 5.07 10.17
C ARG A 107 -0.61 5.36 11.53
N ALA A 108 -0.65 4.39 12.46
CA ALA A 108 0.03 4.51 13.74
C ALA A 108 1.56 4.67 13.61
N LYS A 109 2.15 4.26 12.48
CA LYS A 109 3.59 4.43 12.16
C LYS A 109 3.86 5.58 11.18
N GLY A 110 2.91 6.51 11.06
CA GLY A 110 3.00 7.69 10.21
C GLY A 110 2.97 7.38 8.71
N GLY A 111 2.40 6.23 8.32
CA GLY A 111 2.09 5.90 6.94
C GLY A 111 0.64 6.19 6.57
N ASP A 112 0.26 5.87 5.34
CA ASP A 112 -1.13 5.89 4.88
C ASP A 112 -1.33 4.88 3.74
N VAL A 113 -2.54 4.83 3.17
CA VAL A 113 -2.91 3.87 2.12
C VAL A 113 -3.60 4.53 0.93
N SER A 114 -3.40 3.92 -0.24
CA SER A 114 -4.31 3.95 -1.38
C SER A 114 -5.12 2.64 -1.39
N VAL A 115 -6.30 2.64 -2.00
CA VAL A 115 -7.03 1.41 -2.29
C VAL A 115 -7.16 1.25 -3.80
N SER A 116 -6.88 0.04 -4.28
CA SER A 116 -7.02 -0.33 -5.68
C SER A 116 -8.36 -1.01 -5.93
N ILE A 117 -9.07 -0.51 -6.92
CA ILE A 117 -10.29 -1.09 -7.48
C ILE A 117 -9.89 -1.97 -8.66
N GLY A 118 -10.52 -3.14 -8.81
CA GLY A 118 -10.35 -3.96 -10.02
C GLY A 118 -9.28 -5.04 -9.89
N GLY A 119 -8.27 -5.00 -10.74
CA GLY A 119 -7.25 -6.04 -10.91
C GLY A 119 -7.68 -7.16 -11.86
N TYR A 120 -6.80 -8.12 -12.17
CA TYR A 120 -7.08 -9.22 -13.10
C TYR A 120 -8.33 -10.06 -12.72
N GLY A 121 -8.45 -10.47 -11.46
CA GLY A 121 -9.50 -11.39 -10.99
C GLY A 121 -10.85 -10.75 -10.67
N GLY A 122 -11.89 -11.59 -10.53
CA GLY A 122 -13.19 -11.19 -9.96
C GLY A 122 -14.09 -10.31 -10.83
N THR A 123 -15.26 -9.95 -10.29
CA THR A 123 -16.25 -9.08 -10.95
C THR A 123 -16.10 -7.65 -10.46
N LYS A 124 -16.00 -6.69 -11.39
CA LYS A 124 -15.78 -5.28 -11.06
C LYS A 124 -17.09 -4.50 -11.01
N LEU A 125 -17.11 -3.39 -10.26
CA LEU A 125 -18.33 -2.63 -10.05
C LEU A 125 -18.79 -1.90 -11.32
N GLY A 126 -17.89 -1.53 -12.23
CA GLY A 126 -18.24 -0.99 -13.56
C GLY A 126 -19.05 -1.99 -14.39
N GLN A 127 -18.80 -3.29 -14.22
CA GLN A 127 -19.55 -4.34 -14.89
C GLN A 127 -20.98 -4.49 -14.32
N THR A 128 -21.18 -4.24 -13.03
CA THR A 128 -22.42 -4.59 -12.31
C THR A 128 -23.31 -3.41 -11.95
N CYS A 129 -22.76 -2.24 -11.69
CA CYS A 129 -23.51 -1.01 -11.43
C CYS A 129 -24.19 -0.50 -12.71
N SER A 130 -25.29 0.24 -12.56
CA SER A 130 -26.09 0.69 -13.71
C SER A 130 -25.42 1.80 -14.51
N ASP A 131 -24.68 2.68 -13.83
CA ASP A 131 -24.15 3.93 -14.36
C ASP A 131 -22.95 4.44 -13.54
N ALA A 132 -22.23 5.43 -14.07
CA ALA A 132 -21.06 6.01 -13.41
C ALA A 132 -21.36 6.62 -12.03
N ALA A 133 -22.57 7.12 -11.80
CA ALA A 133 -22.94 7.75 -10.53
C ALA A 133 -23.13 6.72 -9.41
N SER A 134 -23.78 5.60 -9.71
CA SER A 134 -23.91 4.45 -8.81
C SER A 134 -22.56 3.76 -8.55
N THR A 135 -21.73 3.60 -9.59
CA THR A 135 -20.35 3.13 -9.44
C THR A 135 -19.54 4.07 -8.53
N ALA A 136 -19.59 5.39 -8.74
CA ALA A 136 -18.95 6.37 -7.86
C ALA A 136 -19.48 6.32 -6.42
N ALA A 137 -20.78 6.17 -6.24
CA ALA A 137 -21.39 6.07 -4.91
C ALA A 137 -20.92 4.82 -4.17
N ALA A 138 -20.70 3.69 -4.87
CA ALA A 138 -20.11 2.49 -4.29
C ALA A 138 -18.66 2.76 -3.83
N TYR A 139 -17.82 3.34 -4.69
CA TYR A 139 -16.43 3.64 -4.33
C TYR A 139 -16.29 4.75 -3.27
N GLN A 140 -17.22 5.71 -3.21
CA GLN A 140 -17.27 6.71 -2.15
C GLN A 140 -17.45 6.08 -0.77
N GLN A 141 -18.13 4.92 -0.67
CA GLN A 141 -18.23 4.19 0.60
C GLN A 141 -16.85 3.73 1.09
N VAL A 142 -15.99 3.28 0.18
CA VAL A 142 -14.60 2.88 0.48
C VAL A 142 -13.78 4.09 0.95
N ILE A 143 -13.82 5.18 0.19
CA ILE A 143 -13.14 6.44 0.54
C ILE A 143 -13.59 6.92 1.92
N THR A 144 -14.88 6.90 2.20
CA THR A 144 -15.45 7.38 3.47
C THR A 144 -15.09 6.46 4.63
N LYS A 145 -15.23 5.14 4.45
CA LYS A 145 -14.94 4.12 5.48
C LYS A 145 -13.50 4.22 5.98
N TYR A 146 -12.55 4.37 5.06
CA TYR A 146 -11.13 4.40 5.40
C TYR A 146 -10.52 5.79 5.38
N GLN A 147 -11.30 6.85 5.15
CA GLN A 147 -10.82 8.23 5.03
C GLN A 147 -9.67 8.39 4.02
N LEU A 148 -9.82 7.78 2.85
CA LEU A 148 -8.75 7.70 1.85
C LEU A 148 -8.36 9.07 1.29
N LYS A 149 -7.07 9.20 0.99
CA LYS A 149 -6.48 10.33 0.25
C LYS A 149 -5.94 9.93 -1.12
N ALA A 150 -5.97 8.64 -1.43
CA ALA A 150 -5.62 8.11 -2.74
C ALA A 150 -6.50 6.91 -3.11
N ILE A 151 -6.75 6.74 -4.41
CA ILE A 151 -7.44 5.60 -4.99
C ILE A 151 -6.84 5.27 -6.35
N ASP A 152 -6.80 3.98 -6.68
CA ASP A 152 -6.38 3.50 -7.99
C ASP A 152 -7.50 2.71 -8.67
N PHE A 153 -7.62 2.89 -9.98
CA PHE A 153 -8.52 2.13 -10.84
C PHE A 153 -7.66 1.21 -11.70
N ASP A 154 -7.56 -0.05 -11.30
CA ASP A 154 -6.78 -1.07 -11.99
C ASP A 154 -7.66 -1.81 -12.99
N LEU A 155 -7.64 -1.33 -14.24
CA LEU A 155 -8.56 -1.72 -15.29
C LEU A 155 -7.87 -2.71 -16.23
N GLU A 156 -8.25 -3.97 -16.06
CA GLU A 156 -7.66 -5.13 -16.75
C GLU A 156 -8.74 -6.00 -17.43
N GLU A 157 -8.28 -7.05 -18.14
CA GLU A 157 -9.16 -8.09 -18.64
C GLU A 157 -9.95 -8.76 -17.50
N PRO A 158 -11.21 -9.18 -17.73
CA PRO A 158 -12.01 -8.92 -18.93
C PRO A 158 -12.80 -7.59 -18.85
N GLU A 159 -12.68 -6.81 -17.78
CA GLU A 159 -13.50 -5.60 -17.59
C GLU A 159 -13.24 -4.57 -18.68
N TYR A 160 -11.96 -4.31 -18.98
CA TYR A 160 -11.62 -3.23 -19.89
C TYR A 160 -12.03 -3.47 -21.35
N GLU A 161 -12.54 -4.68 -21.64
CA GLU A 161 -13.06 -5.08 -22.93
C GLU A 161 -14.54 -4.70 -23.09
N ASN A 162 -15.19 -4.38 -21.97
CA ASN A 162 -16.57 -3.95 -21.92
C ASN A 162 -16.64 -2.42 -21.91
N THR A 163 -17.01 -1.83 -23.05
CA THR A 163 -17.14 -0.38 -23.23
C THR A 163 -18.05 0.28 -22.19
N ALA A 164 -19.15 -0.37 -21.80
CA ALA A 164 -20.06 0.19 -20.80
C ALA A 164 -19.43 0.18 -19.40
N ALA A 165 -18.67 -0.87 -19.06
CA ALA A 165 -17.94 -0.94 -17.79
C ALA A 165 -16.86 0.15 -17.72
N ILE A 166 -16.05 0.30 -18.77
CA ILE A 166 -15.03 1.35 -18.85
C ILE A 166 -15.64 2.75 -18.76
N ALA A 167 -16.74 3.02 -19.46
CA ALA A 167 -17.42 4.32 -19.36
C ALA A 167 -17.90 4.61 -17.91
N ARG A 168 -18.33 3.59 -17.18
CA ARG A 168 -18.75 3.71 -15.77
C ARG A 168 -17.57 3.90 -14.83
N GLU A 169 -16.48 3.15 -15.01
CA GLU A 169 -15.26 3.27 -14.19
C GLU A 169 -14.61 4.64 -14.35
N ILE A 170 -14.38 5.07 -15.60
CA ILE A 170 -13.81 6.38 -15.91
C ILE A 170 -14.73 7.52 -15.43
N GLY A 171 -16.04 7.38 -15.63
CA GLY A 171 -17.01 8.34 -15.12
C GLY A 171 -17.04 8.39 -13.60
N ALA A 172 -16.89 7.26 -12.93
CA ALA A 172 -16.83 7.18 -11.49
C ALA A 172 -15.57 7.84 -10.94
N ALA A 173 -14.40 7.52 -11.51
CA ALA A 173 -13.12 8.14 -11.16
C ALA A 173 -13.19 9.67 -11.26
N LYS A 174 -13.77 10.20 -12.35
CA LYS A 174 -14.02 11.63 -12.53
C LYS A 174 -14.92 12.22 -11.44
N ILE A 175 -16.03 11.55 -11.11
CA ILE A 175 -16.96 12.01 -10.07
C ILE A 175 -16.26 12.04 -8.70
N LEU A 176 -15.49 11.00 -8.37
CA LEU A 176 -14.76 10.92 -7.10
C LEU A 176 -13.68 12.00 -7.00
N GLN A 177 -12.89 12.21 -8.06
CA GLN A 177 -11.88 13.27 -8.11
C GLN A 177 -12.49 14.65 -7.88
N LYS A 178 -13.67 14.91 -8.47
CA LYS A 178 -14.42 16.15 -8.26
C LYS A 178 -14.97 16.29 -6.83
N ASN A 179 -15.52 15.21 -6.29
CA ASN A 179 -16.23 15.23 -5.01
C ASN A 179 -15.30 15.18 -3.78
N ASN A 180 -14.04 14.76 -3.97
CA ASN A 180 -13.05 14.65 -2.91
C ASN A 180 -11.82 15.49 -3.26
N PRO A 181 -11.85 16.82 -3.03
CA PRO A 181 -10.71 17.69 -3.32
C PRO A 181 -9.44 17.20 -2.61
N GLY A 182 -8.36 17.04 -3.38
CA GLY A 182 -7.07 16.54 -2.88
C GLY A 182 -6.90 15.02 -2.92
N LEU A 183 -7.93 14.26 -3.33
CA LEU A 183 -7.79 12.83 -3.61
C LEU A 183 -6.82 12.63 -4.79
N TYR A 184 -5.76 11.85 -4.56
CA TYR A 184 -4.89 11.35 -5.62
C TYR A 184 -5.61 10.22 -6.36
N VAL A 185 -5.82 10.37 -7.66
CA VAL A 185 -6.48 9.35 -8.49
C VAL A 185 -5.51 8.84 -9.54
N SER A 186 -5.28 7.52 -9.57
CA SER A 186 -4.57 6.86 -10.66
C SER A 186 -5.49 5.90 -11.42
N VAL A 187 -5.12 5.65 -12.68
CA VAL A 187 -5.73 4.62 -13.53
C VAL A 187 -4.62 3.75 -14.09
N THR A 188 -4.65 2.46 -13.78
CA THR A 188 -3.66 1.46 -14.19
C THR A 188 -4.27 0.56 -15.28
N THR A 189 -3.46 0.17 -16.28
CA THR A 189 -3.89 -0.73 -17.35
C THR A 189 -2.74 -1.60 -17.88
N ALA A 190 -3.05 -2.64 -18.64
CA ALA A 190 -2.05 -3.55 -19.21
C ALA A 190 -1.06 -2.83 -20.14
N GLY A 191 0.22 -3.19 -20.03
CA GLY A 191 1.29 -2.70 -20.90
C GLY A 191 1.55 -3.62 -22.09
N THR A 192 2.01 -3.04 -23.20
CA THR A 192 2.54 -3.79 -24.35
C THR A 192 3.78 -3.08 -24.90
N ALA A 193 4.46 -3.65 -25.90
CA ALA A 193 5.55 -2.97 -26.60
C ALA A 193 5.12 -1.63 -27.25
N ASP A 194 3.83 -1.46 -27.54
CA ASP A 194 3.24 -0.21 -28.06
C ASP A 194 2.80 0.76 -26.93
N GLY A 195 3.30 0.54 -25.71
CA GLY A 195 2.88 1.23 -24.48
C GLY A 195 1.67 0.57 -23.85
N THR A 196 0.55 0.51 -24.57
CA THR A 196 -0.63 -0.24 -24.15
C THR A 196 -1.38 -0.84 -25.35
N GLY A 197 -2.20 -1.86 -25.08
CA GLY A 197 -3.01 -2.55 -26.08
C GLY A 197 -4.18 -1.73 -26.61
N TRP A 198 -5.00 -2.35 -27.46
CA TRP A 198 -6.19 -1.71 -28.03
C TRP A 198 -7.17 -1.23 -26.94
N PHE A 199 -7.44 -2.07 -25.94
CA PHE A 199 -8.36 -1.74 -24.84
C PHE A 199 -7.84 -0.58 -23.98
N GLY A 200 -6.55 -0.54 -23.66
CA GLY A 200 -5.95 0.60 -22.96
C GLY A 200 -6.07 1.91 -23.75
N LYS A 201 -5.89 1.86 -25.08
CA LYS A 201 -6.13 3.03 -25.95
C LYS A 201 -7.61 3.46 -25.94
N GLN A 202 -8.56 2.52 -25.90
CA GLN A 202 -9.99 2.86 -25.76
C GLN A 202 -10.30 3.48 -24.40
N MET A 203 -9.70 2.97 -23.31
CA MET A 203 -9.83 3.56 -21.98
C MET A 203 -9.35 5.03 -21.96
N LEU A 204 -8.20 5.33 -22.58
CA LEU A 204 -7.71 6.70 -22.69
C LEU A 204 -8.62 7.60 -23.55
N ASN A 205 -9.17 7.06 -24.64
CA ASN A 205 -10.13 7.79 -25.46
C ASN A 205 -11.43 8.08 -24.70
N GLU A 206 -11.90 7.14 -23.88
CA GLU A 206 -13.05 7.34 -23.00
C GLU A 206 -12.76 8.44 -21.96
N ALA A 207 -11.59 8.40 -21.30
CA ALA A 207 -11.18 9.46 -20.38
C ALA A 207 -11.16 10.84 -21.07
N LYS A 208 -10.60 10.93 -22.29
CA LYS A 208 -10.63 12.16 -23.09
C LYS A 208 -12.05 12.60 -23.42
N ALA A 209 -12.91 11.69 -23.91
CA ALA A 209 -14.29 11.99 -24.29
C ALA A 209 -15.10 12.51 -23.11
N GLN A 210 -14.85 11.97 -21.90
CA GLN A 210 -15.46 12.44 -20.68
C GLN A 210 -14.79 13.69 -20.09
N GLY A 211 -13.67 14.18 -20.65
CA GLY A 211 -12.91 15.31 -20.09
C GLY A 211 -12.35 15.01 -18.70
N PHE A 212 -11.86 13.79 -18.50
CA PHE A 212 -11.22 13.33 -17.26
C PHE A 212 -9.70 13.31 -17.43
N THR A 213 -8.99 13.80 -16.42
CA THR A 213 -7.53 13.71 -16.32
C THR A 213 -7.19 13.36 -14.87
N PRO A 214 -6.80 12.10 -14.59
CA PRO A 214 -6.34 11.67 -13.27
C PRO A 214 -4.98 12.32 -12.94
N ASP A 215 -4.54 12.17 -11.69
CA ASP A 215 -3.15 12.51 -11.32
C ASP A 215 -2.17 11.64 -12.12
N ASN A 216 -2.55 10.42 -12.51
CA ASN A 216 -1.70 9.50 -13.26
C ASN A 216 -2.47 8.46 -14.10
N PHE A 217 -1.95 8.15 -15.29
CA PHE A 217 -2.19 6.91 -16.03
C PHE A 217 -0.94 6.02 -15.98
N SER A 218 -1.09 4.76 -15.57
CA SER A 218 0.00 3.78 -15.50
C SER A 218 -0.20 2.63 -16.45
N ILE A 219 0.91 2.13 -17.00
CA ILE A 219 0.94 0.82 -17.68
C ILE A 219 1.61 -0.23 -16.79
N MET A 220 1.23 -1.48 -17.00
CA MET A 220 1.85 -2.67 -16.44
C MET A 220 2.75 -3.36 -17.46
N PRO A 221 4.04 -2.99 -17.58
CA PRO A 221 4.93 -3.57 -18.57
C PRO A 221 5.53 -4.90 -18.07
N PHE A 222 4.65 -5.86 -17.85
CA PHE A 222 4.93 -7.27 -17.58
C PHE A 222 3.81 -8.12 -18.21
N ASP A 223 4.04 -9.42 -18.38
CA ASP A 223 3.11 -10.37 -19.01
C ASP A 223 2.73 -10.08 -20.48
N GLY A 224 3.48 -9.18 -21.13
CA GLY A 224 3.30 -8.74 -22.51
C GLY A 224 4.44 -9.13 -23.47
N GLY A 225 5.33 -10.04 -23.06
CA GLY A 225 6.54 -10.43 -23.81
C GLY A 225 7.75 -9.53 -23.54
N PHE A 226 7.85 -8.97 -22.33
CA PHE A 226 8.93 -8.08 -21.93
C PHE A 226 10.22 -8.84 -21.62
N ASN A 227 11.36 -8.20 -21.90
CA ASN A 227 12.70 -8.71 -21.65
C ASN A 227 13.53 -7.66 -20.90
N GLY A 228 13.39 -7.65 -19.57
CA GLY A 228 14.10 -6.74 -18.67
C GLY A 228 13.75 -5.25 -18.88
N ALA A 229 14.48 -4.38 -18.18
CA ALA A 229 14.19 -2.95 -18.13
C ALA A 229 14.26 -2.23 -19.49
N ALA A 230 15.06 -2.74 -20.44
CA ALA A 230 15.16 -2.13 -21.78
C ALA A 230 13.82 -2.17 -22.52
N SER A 231 13.10 -3.30 -22.44
CA SER A 231 11.77 -3.42 -23.03
C SER A 231 10.70 -2.62 -22.27
N GLN A 232 10.81 -2.54 -20.93
CA GLN A 232 9.89 -1.78 -20.10
C GLN A 232 10.01 -0.27 -20.37
N THR A 233 11.23 0.26 -20.40
CA THR A 233 11.47 1.69 -20.70
C THR A 233 11.13 2.07 -22.14
N ALA A 234 11.29 1.14 -23.10
CA ALA A 234 10.80 1.32 -24.46
C ALA A 234 9.26 1.42 -24.50
N ALA A 235 8.55 0.57 -23.76
CA ALA A 235 7.09 0.65 -23.67
C ALA A 235 6.61 1.95 -22.99
N LEU A 236 7.30 2.43 -21.95
CA LEU A 236 7.01 3.74 -21.35
C LEU A 236 7.19 4.87 -22.39
N THR A 237 8.30 4.87 -23.13
CA THR A 237 8.49 5.81 -24.25
C THR A 237 7.34 5.77 -25.26
N ALA A 238 6.87 4.57 -25.63
CA ALA A 238 5.75 4.40 -26.55
C ALA A 238 4.43 4.91 -25.93
N PHE A 239 4.19 4.64 -24.64
CA PHE A 239 3.00 5.07 -23.93
C PHE A 239 2.93 6.59 -23.79
N ASN A 240 4.07 7.26 -23.57
CA ASN A 240 4.17 8.72 -23.67
C ASN A 240 3.64 9.23 -25.02
N GLY A 241 4.06 8.59 -26.12
CA GLY A 241 3.56 8.88 -27.46
C GLY A 241 2.05 8.72 -27.60
N VAL A 242 1.48 7.66 -27.00
CA VAL A 242 0.03 7.45 -26.94
C VAL A 242 -0.64 8.59 -26.20
N LEU A 243 -0.20 8.94 -24.99
CA LEU A 243 -0.76 10.04 -24.19
C LEU A 243 -0.73 11.39 -24.94
N ARG A 244 0.40 11.70 -25.59
CA ARG A 244 0.54 12.92 -26.42
C ARG A 244 -0.47 12.93 -27.56
N SER A 245 -0.60 11.81 -28.28
CA SER A 245 -1.54 11.72 -29.41
C SER A 245 -3.00 11.81 -28.96
N THR A 246 -3.33 11.21 -27.82
CA THR A 246 -4.68 11.21 -27.28
C THR A 246 -5.04 12.59 -26.75
N PHE A 247 -4.23 13.19 -25.89
CA PHE A 247 -4.61 14.41 -25.16
C PHE A 247 -4.06 15.71 -25.76
N GLY A 248 -3.19 15.64 -26.77
CA GLY A 248 -2.52 16.82 -27.35
C GLY A 248 -1.47 17.43 -26.42
N TRP A 249 -0.96 16.65 -25.46
CA TRP A 249 0.01 17.11 -24.47
C TRP A 249 1.42 17.25 -25.05
N SER A 250 2.21 18.11 -24.40
CA SER A 250 3.67 18.10 -24.58
C SER A 250 4.25 16.79 -24.02
N GLU A 251 5.45 16.43 -24.44
CA GLU A 251 6.16 15.24 -23.93
C GLU A 251 6.36 15.29 -22.41
N ALA A 252 6.82 16.43 -21.89
CA ALA A 252 6.99 16.62 -20.45
C ALA A 252 5.66 16.54 -19.68
N THR A 253 4.57 17.08 -20.25
CA THR A 253 3.23 16.97 -19.65
C THR A 253 2.75 15.53 -19.67
N ALA A 254 2.97 14.79 -20.75
CA ALA A 254 2.61 13.38 -20.83
C ALA A 254 3.36 12.56 -19.78
N TYR A 255 4.67 12.72 -19.64
CA TYR A 255 5.43 12.04 -18.59
C TYR A 255 4.94 12.42 -17.19
N ALA A 256 4.63 13.69 -16.93
CA ALA A 256 4.07 14.15 -15.67
C ALA A 256 2.66 13.60 -15.36
N HIS A 257 2.02 12.89 -16.30
CA HIS A 257 0.79 12.12 -16.09
C HIS A 257 1.00 10.61 -16.32
N GLU A 258 2.22 10.17 -16.60
CA GLU A 258 2.57 8.80 -16.93
C GLU A 258 3.16 8.06 -15.74
N GLY A 259 2.89 6.77 -15.63
CA GLY A 259 3.34 5.94 -14.52
C GLY A 259 3.72 4.53 -14.91
N PHE A 260 4.57 3.95 -14.07
CA PHE A 260 5.02 2.57 -14.15
C PHE A 260 4.39 1.76 -13.01
N SER A 261 3.78 0.63 -13.34
CA SER A 261 3.38 -0.43 -12.39
C SER A 261 4.07 -1.73 -12.78
N GLY A 262 5.19 -2.06 -12.14
CA GLY A 262 5.98 -3.26 -12.48
C GLY A 262 5.48 -4.54 -11.82
N MET A 263 6.13 -5.67 -12.10
CA MET A 263 6.02 -6.90 -11.32
C MET A 263 7.42 -7.32 -10.87
N ASN A 264 7.62 -7.56 -9.57
CA ASN A 264 8.95 -7.89 -9.04
C ASN A 264 9.35 -9.35 -9.31
N GLY A 265 10.58 -9.63 -9.71
CA GLY A 265 11.01 -11.00 -9.99
C GLY A 265 10.32 -11.62 -11.21
N ARG A 266 9.84 -12.87 -11.11
CA ARG A 266 9.25 -13.60 -12.24
C ARG A 266 7.80 -13.20 -12.49
N SER A 267 7.43 -12.87 -13.73
CA SER A 267 6.05 -12.63 -14.16
C SER A 267 5.29 -13.92 -14.45
N ASP A 268 3.97 -13.89 -14.59
CA ASP A 268 3.16 -15.08 -14.89
C ASP A 268 3.56 -15.75 -16.22
N THR A 269 3.90 -14.96 -17.23
CA THR A 269 4.40 -15.44 -18.54
C THR A 269 5.88 -15.88 -18.53
N GLY A 270 6.59 -15.71 -17.42
CA GLY A 270 7.97 -16.17 -17.25
C GLY A 270 9.06 -15.16 -17.61
N GLU A 271 8.71 -13.88 -17.63
CA GLU A 271 9.66 -12.77 -17.71
C GLU A 271 10.34 -12.59 -16.34
N TYR A 272 11.55 -12.03 -16.31
CA TYR A 272 12.27 -11.78 -15.06
C TYR A 272 12.64 -10.31 -14.93
N PHE A 273 12.32 -9.73 -13.78
CA PHE A 273 12.64 -8.34 -13.43
C PHE A 273 13.43 -8.31 -12.12
N SER A 274 14.74 -8.15 -12.25
CA SER A 274 15.67 -8.07 -11.13
C SER A 274 15.66 -6.68 -10.47
N GLN A 275 16.39 -6.54 -9.37
CA GLN A 275 16.63 -5.25 -8.73
C GLN A 275 17.40 -4.30 -9.66
N ALA A 276 18.27 -4.81 -10.53
CA ALA A 276 18.97 -4.01 -11.52
C ALA A 276 18.00 -3.44 -12.58
N ASP A 277 16.99 -4.23 -12.97
CA ASP A 277 15.93 -3.77 -13.85
C ASP A 277 15.10 -2.67 -13.17
N PHE A 278 14.69 -2.87 -11.92
CA PHE A 278 13.97 -1.86 -11.15
C PHE A 278 14.78 -0.57 -10.95
N GLN A 279 16.10 -0.66 -10.74
CA GLN A 279 16.96 0.53 -10.67
C GLN A 279 16.97 1.27 -12.01
N THR A 280 17.10 0.55 -13.13
CA THR A 280 17.08 1.14 -14.47
C THR A 280 15.75 1.84 -14.76
N VAL A 281 14.62 1.22 -14.40
CA VAL A 281 13.31 1.84 -14.56
C VAL A 281 13.15 3.04 -13.62
N LEU A 282 13.59 2.95 -12.36
CA LEU A 282 13.57 4.09 -11.43
C LEU A 282 14.36 5.30 -11.95
N ASP A 283 15.54 5.06 -12.54
CA ASP A 283 16.36 6.12 -13.13
C ASP A 283 15.65 6.74 -14.32
N TYR A 284 15.01 5.92 -15.16
CA TYR A 284 14.20 6.39 -16.28
C TYR A 284 13.01 7.24 -15.80
N THR A 285 12.21 6.75 -14.84
CA THR A 285 11.04 7.48 -14.34
C THR A 285 11.44 8.79 -13.67
N THR A 286 12.53 8.81 -12.91
CA THR A 286 13.05 10.02 -12.25
C THR A 286 13.57 11.04 -13.27
N THR A 287 14.31 10.58 -14.27
CA THR A 287 14.88 11.45 -15.32
C THR A 287 13.81 12.15 -16.14
N HIS A 288 12.71 11.45 -16.45
CA HIS A 288 11.60 12.01 -17.24
C HIS A 288 10.57 12.75 -16.39
N GLY A 289 10.72 12.78 -15.07
CA GLY A 289 9.77 13.44 -14.16
C GLY A 289 8.40 12.77 -14.16
N MET A 290 8.38 11.44 -14.23
CA MET A 290 7.14 10.66 -14.29
C MET A 290 6.33 10.76 -13.00
N ALA A 291 5.01 10.60 -13.11
CA ALA A 291 4.08 10.81 -12.01
C ALA A 291 3.99 9.65 -11.02
N ARG A 292 4.34 8.41 -11.40
CA ARG A 292 4.12 7.22 -10.56
C ARG A 292 5.14 6.11 -10.80
N PHE A 293 5.52 5.43 -9.72
CA PHE A 293 6.34 4.22 -9.72
C PHE A 293 5.80 3.27 -8.65
N THR A 294 5.21 2.17 -9.06
CA THR A 294 4.65 1.14 -8.17
C THR A 294 4.97 -0.25 -8.71
N PHE A 295 4.64 -1.30 -7.97
CA PHE A 295 4.78 -2.67 -8.44
C PHE A 295 3.86 -3.66 -7.73
N TRP A 296 3.61 -4.76 -8.43
CA TRP A 296 3.04 -6.00 -7.94
C TRP A 296 4.14 -6.99 -7.53
N SER A 297 4.28 -7.39 -6.27
CA SER A 297 3.63 -6.83 -5.08
C SER A 297 4.51 -7.01 -3.86
N LEU A 298 4.16 -6.34 -2.77
CA LEU A 298 4.81 -6.51 -1.48
C LEU A 298 4.66 -7.93 -0.94
N ASN A 299 3.56 -8.64 -1.21
CA ASN A 299 3.43 -10.04 -0.80
C ASN A 299 4.60 -10.89 -1.31
N ARG A 300 5.12 -10.55 -2.50
CA ARG A 300 6.18 -11.23 -3.23
C ARG A 300 7.58 -10.74 -2.94
N ASP A 301 7.76 -9.64 -2.19
CA ASP A 301 9.05 -8.97 -2.02
C ASP A 301 9.96 -9.66 -0.97
N ARG A 302 10.21 -10.95 -1.21
CA ARG A 302 11.09 -11.83 -0.45
C ARG A 302 11.52 -13.00 -1.34
N GLN A 303 12.66 -13.61 -0.99
CA GLN A 303 13.19 -14.74 -1.75
C GLN A 303 12.34 -16.00 -1.55
N CYS A 304 12.18 -16.78 -2.62
CA CYS A 304 11.61 -18.13 -2.53
C CYS A 304 12.64 -19.15 -1.98
N SER A 305 12.19 -20.36 -1.65
CA SER A 305 13.07 -21.50 -1.36
C SER A 305 12.67 -22.71 -2.23
N PRO A 306 13.48 -23.10 -3.24
CA PRO A 306 14.71 -22.44 -3.73
C PRO A 306 14.43 -21.05 -4.33
N ALA A 307 15.47 -20.23 -4.51
CA ALA A 307 15.33 -18.82 -4.91
C ALA A 307 14.57 -18.60 -6.22
N ASP A 308 14.69 -19.52 -7.18
CA ASP A 308 14.00 -19.48 -8.47
C ASP A 308 12.60 -20.12 -8.44
N ASN A 309 12.18 -20.68 -7.30
CA ASN A 309 10.95 -21.46 -7.14
C ASN A 309 10.78 -22.60 -8.17
N GLY A 310 11.90 -23.15 -8.65
CA GLY A 310 11.92 -24.12 -9.75
C GLY A 310 11.40 -23.54 -11.08
N GLY A 311 11.65 -22.25 -11.32
CA GLY A 311 11.27 -21.54 -12.54
C GLY A 311 9.78 -21.19 -12.64
N ARG A 312 9.06 -21.13 -11.50
CA ARG A 312 7.62 -20.84 -11.42
C ARG A 312 7.34 -19.51 -10.73
N THR A 313 6.27 -18.82 -11.12
CA THR A 313 5.79 -17.64 -10.40
C THR A 313 5.15 -18.05 -9.08
N SER A 314 5.24 -17.18 -8.09
CA SER A 314 4.61 -17.32 -6.78
C SER A 314 3.89 -16.02 -6.41
N GLY A 315 2.76 -16.13 -5.73
CA GLY A 315 2.07 -14.99 -5.10
C GLY A 315 2.73 -14.50 -3.80
N THR A 316 3.63 -15.29 -3.20
CA THR A 316 4.18 -15.05 -1.86
C THR A 316 5.69 -14.76 -1.84
N CYS A 317 6.37 -14.92 -2.98
CA CYS A 317 7.79 -14.64 -3.15
C CYS A 317 8.11 -14.34 -4.63
N SER A 318 9.26 -13.75 -4.90
CA SER A 318 9.55 -13.14 -6.21
C SER A 318 10.11 -14.10 -7.26
N SER A 319 10.53 -15.30 -6.85
CA SER A 319 11.24 -16.26 -7.70
C SER A 319 12.54 -15.71 -8.31
N VAL A 320 13.21 -14.78 -7.61
CA VAL A 320 14.58 -14.34 -7.89
C VAL A 320 15.39 -14.23 -6.59
N PRO A 321 16.74 -14.33 -6.65
CA PRO A 321 17.58 -14.04 -5.49
C PRO A 321 17.39 -12.61 -5.01
N GLN A 322 17.13 -12.43 -3.72
CA GLN A 322 16.93 -11.11 -3.10
C GLN A 322 17.04 -11.16 -1.59
N SER A 323 17.26 -10.02 -0.95
CA SER A 323 16.91 -9.85 0.46
C SER A 323 15.43 -9.47 0.59
N ALA A 324 14.85 -9.68 1.78
CA ALA A 324 13.50 -9.22 2.05
C ALA A 324 13.39 -7.69 1.84
N TRP A 325 12.32 -7.27 1.16
CA TRP A 325 11.95 -5.87 0.97
C TRP A 325 12.88 -5.05 0.08
N ASP A 326 13.72 -5.69 -0.74
CA ASP A 326 14.62 -4.98 -1.66
C ASP A 326 13.86 -4.18 -2.71
N PHE A 327 12.74 -4.70 -3.23
CA PHE A 327 11.97 -4.01 -4.26
C PHE A 327 11.21 -2.80 -3.69
N ALA A 328 10.70 -2.88 -2.45
CA ALA A 328 10.05 -1.77 -1.74
C ALA A 328 10.96 -0.53 -1.59
N LYS A 329 12.28 -0.73 -1.52
CA LYS A 329 13.25 0.38 -1.41
C LYS A 329 13.26 1.27 -2.67
N PHE A 330 12.89 0.76 -3.85
CA PHE A 330 12.78 1.59 -5.06
C PHE A 330 11.60 2.57 -4.97
N SER A 331 10.46 2.13 -4.43
CA SER A 331 9.33 3.01 -4.13
C SER A 331 9.72 4.12 -3.14
N VAL A 332 10.47 3.79 -2.10
CA VAL A 332 10.96 4.78 -1.11
C VAL A 332 11.88 5.82 -1.77
N LYS A 333 12.79 5.39 -2.65
CA LYS A 333 13.64 6.29 -3.43
C LYS A 333 12.81 7.20 -4.34
N PHE A 334 11.82 6.65 -5.06
CA PHE A 334 10.93 7.42 -5.94
C PHE A 334 10.12 8.47 -5.16
N ALA A 335 9.66 8.12 -3.95
CA ALA A 335 8.99 9.06 -3.05
C ALA A 335 9.90 10.21 -2.55
N GLY A 336 11.20 10.18 -2.86
CA GLY A 336 12.18 11.19 -2.46
C GLY A 336 12.79 10.94 -1.09
N ALA A 337 12.61 9.74 -0.53
CA ALA A 337 13.19 9.34 0.75
C ALA A 337 14.39 8.40 0.55
N THR A 338 15.24 8.31 1.58
CA THR A 338 16.37 7.38 1.59
C THR A 338 15.99 6.12 2.38
N PRO A 339 15.99 4.93 1.75
CA PRO A 339 15.76 3.69 2.48
C PRO A 339 16.84 3.47 3.56
N PRO A 340 16.52 2.79 4.67
CA PRO A 340 17.52 2.34 5.63
C PRO A 340 18.63 1.52 4.94
N THR A 341 19.88 1.85 5.24
CA THR A 341 21.06 1.15 4.68
C THR A 341 21.46 -0.08 5.48
N ASN A 342 20.93 -0.23 6.69
CA ASN A 342 21.12 -1.45 7.47
C ASN A 342 20.26 -2.54 6.83
N PRO A 343 20.80 -3.74 6.57
CA PRO A 343 19.96 -4.85 6.19
C PRO A 343 18.90 -5.00 7.30
N PRO A 344 17.61 -5.09 6.97
CA PRO A 344 16.66 -5.70 7.89
C PRO A 344 17.28 -7.04 8.25
N THR A 345 17.48 -7.31 9.54
CA THR A 345 17.74 -8.68 9.98
C THR A 345 16.59 -9.51 9.44
N ASP A 346 16.90 -10.34 8.46
CA ASP A 346 15.98 -11.34 7.95
C ASP A 346 15.44 -12.12 9.17
N PRO A 347 14.12 -12.30 9.34
CA PRO A 347 13.59 -13.12 10.44
C PRO A 347 14.10 -14.58 10.39
N THR A 348 14.80 -14.96 9.32
CA THR A 348 15.32 -16.31 9.09
C THR A 348 16.84 -16.48 9.06
N ASP A 349 17.65 -15.43 9.30
CA ASP A 349 19.11 -15.57 9.43
C ASP A 349 19.58 -15.34 10.88
N PRO A 350 20.40 -16.24 11.45
CA PRO A 350 20.72 -16.22 12.88
C PRO A 350 21.60 -15.00 13.23
N PRO A 351 21.36 -14.32 14.36
CA PRO A 351 22.20 -13.22 14.81
C PRO A 351 23.65 -13.69 14.98
N THR A 352 24.59 -12.86 14.53
CA THR A 352 25.99 -13.01 14.94
C THR A 352 26.08 -12.77 16.44
N ASP A 353 26.42 -13.86 17.13
CA ASP A 353 26.50 -14.09 18.56
C ASP A 353 27.33 -13.03 19.33
N PRO A 354 26.76 -12.44 20.38
CA PRO A 354 27.50 -12.09 21.57
C PRO A 354 26.97 -12.90 22.79
N GLY A 355 27.52 -14.08 23.00
CA GLY A 355 27.52 -14.80 24.28
C GLY A 355 26.30 -15.67 24.60
N THR A 356 26.37 -16.94 24.21
CA THR A 356 25.88 -18.16 24.89
C THR A 356 24.93 -18.00 26.10
N GLY A 357 23.68 -18.38 25.89
CA GLY A 357 22.85 -19.02 26.91
C GLY A 357 22.12 -20.21 26.31
N GLN A 358 22.79 -21.34 26.06
CA GLN A 358 22.20 -22.48 25.32
C GLN A 358 20.82 -22.88 25.87
N CYS A 359 19.78 -22.76 25.04
CA CYS A 359 18.50 -23.38 25.36
C CYS A 359 18.64 -24.90 25.60
N THR A 360 18.12 -25.40 26.73
CA THR A 360 18.13 -26.83 27.08
C THR A 360 16.83 -27.57 26.75
N ALA A 361 15.75 -26.85 26.42
CA ALA A 361 14.47 -27.43 26.05
C ALA A 361 14.44 -27.87 24.57
N GLY A 362 13.55 -28.81 24.22
CA GLY A 362 13.39 -29.28 22.84
C GLY A 362 12.69 -28.25 21.95
N ALA A 363 12.96 -28.25 20.64
CA ALA A 363 12.29 -27.35 19.70
C ALA A 363 10.77 -27.60 19.66
N TRP A 364 9.99 -26.52 19.55
CA TRP A 364 8.54 -26.62 19.38
C TRP A 364 8.20 -27.34 18.06
N SER A 365 7.15 -28.16 18.08
CA SER A 365 6.66 -28.91 16.93
C SER A 365 5.15 -28.78 16.82
N ALA A 366 4.68 -28.38 15.63
CA ALA A 366 3.27 -28.23 15.31
C ALA A 366 2.45 -29.52 15.54
N GLY A 367 3.05 -30.70 15.34
CA GLY A 367 2.39 -31.99 15.50
C GLY A 367 2.44 -32.57 16.91
N ALA A 368 3.10 -31.91 17.85
CA ALA A 368 3.21 -32.37 19.24
C ALA A 368 2.04 -31.85 20.10
N VAL A 369 1.73 -32.60 21.15
CA VAL A 369 0.80 -32.20 22.20
C VAL A 369 1.63 -31.77 23.41
N TYR A 370 1.32 -30.59 23.94
CA TYR A 370 1.98 -30.01 25.11
C TYR A 370 0.97 -29.81 26.23
N VAL A 371 1.36 -30.09 27.47
CA VAL A 371 0.56 -29.87 28.68
C VAL A 371 1.19 -28.81 29.57
N LYS A 372 0.45 -28.34 30.58
CA LYS A 372 0.92 -27.29 31.48
C LYS A 372 2.30 -27.62 32.06
N GLY A 373 3.26 -26.72 31.88
CA GLY A 373 4.63 -26.84 32.37
C GLY A 373 5.62 -27.43 31.36
N ASP A 374 5.16 -27.95 30.21
CA ASP A 374 6.06 -28.39 29.14
C ASP A 374 6.80 -27.18 28.56
N LYS A 375 8.12 -27.35 28.35
CA LYS A 375 8.99 -26.30 27.83
C LYS A 375 9.47 -26.63 26.42
N VAL A 376 9.46 -25.61 25.57
CA VAL A 376 9.96 -25.69 24.19
C VAL A 376 10.86 -24.51 23.87
N THR A 377 11.66 -24.66 22.82
CA THR A 377 12.45 -23.57 22.25
C THR A 377 11.82 -23.10 20.96
N GLN A 378 11.67 -21.78 20.84
CA GLN A 378 11.15 -21.12 19.64
C GLN A 378 11.72 -19.70 19.59
N ASP A 379 12.28 -19.33 18.43
CA ASP A 379 12.77 -17.98 18.14
C ASP A 379 13.78 -17.43 19.18
N GLY A 380 14.67 -18.28 19.71
CA GLY A 380 15.72 -17.89 20.68
C GLY A 380 15.21 -17.64 22.10
N HIS A 381 14.08 -18.25 22.45
CA HIS A 381 13.45 -18.12 23.75
C HIS A 381 12.98 -19.48 24.26
N THR A 382 12.97 -19.65 25.58
CA THR A 382 12.28 -20.79 26.23
C THR A 382 10.83 -20.40 26.46
N TRP A 383 9.90 -21.26 26.05
CA TRP A 383 8.47 -21.06 26.23
C TRP A 383 7.88 -22.17 27.07
N GLU A 384 7.03 -21.83 28.04
CA GLU A 384 6.31 -22.78 28.90
C GLU A 384 4.82 -22.81 28.56
N ALA A 385 4.27 -24.01 28.34
CA ALA A 385 2.84 -24.18 28.08
C ALA A 385 2.02 -23.88 29.35
N LYS A 386 1.02 -23.01 29.25
CA LYS A 386 0.14 -22.62 30.37
C LYS A 386 -0.97 -23.64 30.63
N TRP A 387 -1.36 -24.40 29.61
CA TRP A 387 -2.35 -25.48 29.63
C TRP A 387 -2.17 -26.40 28.41
N TRP A 388 -3.06 -27.39 28.22
CA TRP A 388 -3.03 -28.32 27.09
C TRP A 388 -3.12 -27.57 25.74
N THR A 389 -2.21 -27.84 24.81
CA THR A 389 -2.21 -27.25 23.46
C THR A 389 -1.60 -28.18 22.41
N THR A 390 -1.97 -27.98 21.15
CA THR A 390 -1.34 -28.59 19.97
C THR A 390 -1.44 -27.62 18.80
N ASN A 391 -0.41 -27.57 17.95
CA ASN A 391 -0.35 -26.72 16.75
C ASN A 391 -0.50 -25.19 16.97
N GLU A 392 -0.46 -24.69 18.20
CA GLU A 392 -0.43 -23.25 18.48
C GLU A 392 1.03 -22.82 18.70
N LYS A 393 1.55 -21.96 17.82
CA LYS A 393 2.98 -21.57 17.83
C LYS A 393 3.28 -20.58 18.96
N PRO A 394 4.33 -20.80 19.78
CA PRO A 394 4.80 -19.80 20.76
C PRO A 394 5.11 -18.45 20.12
N GLY A 395 4.88 -17.35 20.85
CA GLY A 395 5.15 -15.98 20.38
C GLY A 395 4.10 -15.32 19.47
N THR A 396 3.04 -16.03 19.06
CA THR A 396 2.07 -15.51 18.08
C THR A 396 0.83 -14.83 18.67
N THR A 397 0.49 -15.11 19.93
CA THR A 397 -0.79 -14.72 20.55
C THR A 397 -0.67 -13.75 21.75
N GLY A 398 0.54 -13.23 22.00
CA GLY A 398 0.82 -12.32 23.13
C GLY A 398 0.63 -12.96 24.50
N GLU A 399 0.57 -12.14 25.57
CA GLU A 399 0.51 -12.61 26.97
C GLU A 399 -0.74 -13.46 27.31
N TRP A 400 -1.81 -13.30 26.51
CA TRP A 400 -3.07 -14.05 26.63
C TRP A 400 -3.02 -15.43 25.95
N GLY A 401 -1.94 -15.72 25.23
CA GLY A 401 -1.71 -16.98 24.53
C GLY A 401 -1.51 -18.19 25.44
N VAL A 402 -1.39 -19.35 24.80
CA VAL A 402 -1.16 -20.66 25.46
C VAL A 402 0.28 -20.86 25.93
N TRP A 403 1.20 -20.02 25.45
CA TRP A 403 2.63 -20.05 25.80
C TRP A 403 3.02 -18.83 26.64
N GLN A 404 3.79 -19.07 27.68
CA GLN A 404 4.47 -18.05 28.46
C GLN A 404 5.94 -17.97 28.02
N ASP A 405 6.44 -16.76 27.79
CA ASP A 405 7.85 -16.52 27.49
C ASP A 405 8.66 -16.54 28.81
N ASP A 406 9.59 -17.49 28.93
CA ASP A 406 10.52 -17.60 30.06
C ASP A 406 11.84 -16.83 29.82
N GLY A 407 11.96 -16.18 28.67
CA GLY A 407 13.09 -15.34 28.30
C GLY A 407 14.07 -15.98 27.33
N PRO A 408 15.09 -15.21 26.94
CA PRO A 408 16.02 -15.60 25.89
C PRO A 408 16.91 -16.78 26.29
N CYS A 409 17.20 -17.61 25.29
CA CYS A 409 18.18 -18.68 25.28
C CYS A 409 18.62 -18.94 23.81
#